data_AF-A0A373Q339-F1
#
_entry.id   AF-A0A373Q339-F1
#
_cell.length_a   1.000
_cell.length_b   1.000
_cell.length_c   1.000
_cell.angle_alpha   90.00
_cell.angle_beta   90.00
_cell.angle_gamma   90.00
#
_symmetry.space_group_name_H-M   'P 1'
#
loop_
_entity.id
_entity.type
_entity.pdbx_description
1 polymer ?
#
loop_
_entity_poly.entity_id
_entity_poly.type
_entity_poly.pdbx_seq_one_letter_code
_entity_poly.pdbx_strand_id
1 'polypeptide(L)'
;MNTMVVNCYAGPGAGKTTCAWEVASQLKKKGINTEYVSEYAKELVWEGKYDVLENQEHLFAEQAKRLERLRGKVEVIVTDSPILMSHIYGRNNSTDFTMRIDDEYKKYYNFNLFIKRGDTFQQAGRIQNLEESKALDRKIMNMLKEKNIYFGVYSHENVKYISDNIIKNLQAVREKPEIEIKDTPTLKDAATYDKLYGKESVKGYFIVDSVTLNNNTFVMGYNPNAPQPYVTWQKSDDEYSLGHYFSNELKAKCDL
;
A
#
# COMPACT_ATOMS: atom_id res chain seq x y z
N MET A 1 -6.50 -22.86 -5.83
CA MET A 1 -5.17 -22.25 -6.06
C MET A 1 -5.25 -20.80 -5.64
N ASN A 2 -4.30 -20.33 -4.82
CA ASN A 2 -4.26 -18.93 -4.39
C ASN A 2 -3.58 -18.08 -5.47
N THR A 3 -4.24 -17.03 -5.93
CA THR A 3 -3.69 -16.10 -6.94
C THR A 3 -3.02 -14.92 -6.24
N MET A 4 -1.77 -14.64 -6.61
CA MET A 4 -1.05 -13.44 -6.19
C MET A 4 -1.29 -12.30 -7.17
N VAL A 5 -1.51 -11.08 -6.67
CA VAL A 5 -1.62 -9.87 -7.48
C VAL A 5 -0.38 -9.02 -7.28
N VAL A 6 0.38 -8.83 -8.35
CA VAL A 6 1.51 -7.89 -8.42
C VAL A 6 0.97 -6.52 -8.84
N ASN A 7 1.02 -5.57 -7.92
CA ASN A 7 0.47 -4.23 -8.09
C ASN A 7 1.58 -3.23 -8.44
N CYS A 8 1.50 -2.63 -9.62
CA CYS A 8 2.44 -1.60 -10.07
C CYS A 8 1.89 -0.19 -9.75
N TYR A 9 2.49 0.48 -8.76
CA TYR A 9 2.13 1.83 -8.31
C TYR A 9 3.08 2.87 -8.89
N ALA A 10 2.49 3.93 -9.41
CA ALA A 10 3.10 5.23 -9.69
C ALA A 10 2.04 6.14 -10.35
N GLY A 11 2.30 7.44 -10.33
CA GLY A 11 1.59 8.40 -11.14
C GLY A 11 1.69 8.07 -12.64
N PRO A 12 0.83 8.68 -13.47
CA PRO A 12 0.86 8.51 -14.91
C PRO A 12 2.27 8.76 -15.49
N GLY A 13 2.62 8.03 -16.55
CA GLY A 13 3.87 8.25 -17.30
C GLY A 13 5.14 7.69 -16.66
N ALA A 14 5.07 7.03 -15.50
CA ALA A 14 6.26 6.48 -14.83
C ALA A 14 6.78 5.14 -15.41
N GLY A 15 6.12 4.56 -16.41
CA GLY A 15 6.50 3.26 -16.97
C GLY A 15 5.77 2.04 -16.37
N LYS A 16 4.61 2.23 -15.73
CA LYS A 16 3.83 1.13 -15.13
C LYS A 16 3.49 -0.01 -16.07
N THR A 17 2.95 0.32 -17.23
CA THR A 17 2.64 -0.68 -18.25
C THR A 17 3.90 -1.43 -18.66
N THR A 18 5.01 -0.73 -18.93
CA THR A 18 6.29 -1.37 -19.28
C THR A 18 6.77 -2.31 -18.18
N CYS A 19 6.77 -1.87 -16.93
CA CYS A 19 7.08 -2.69 -15.76
C CYS A 19 6.20 -3.95 -15.69
N ALA A 20 4.89 -3.79 -15.88
CA ALA A 20 3.94 -4.89 -15.80
C ALA A 20 4.20 -5.95 -16.89
N TRP A 21 4.48 -5.50 -18.12
CA TRP A 21 4.85 -6.37 -19.23
C TRP A 21 6.17 -7.10 -18.97
N GLU A 22 7.20 -6.41 -18.48
CA GLU A 22 8.50 -7.01 -18.21
C GLU A 22 8.41 -8.06 -17.08
N VAL A 23 7.75 -7.72 -15.97
CA VAL A 23 7.54 -8.66 -14.86
C VAL A 23 6.74 -9.87 -15.32
N ALA A 24 5.61 -9.67 -16.03
CA ALA A 24 4.81 -10.77 -16.56
C ALA A 24 5.61 -11.66 -17.52
N SER A 25 6.42 -11.06 -18.39
CA SER A 25 7.30 -11.78 -19.32
C SER A 25 8.33 -12.64 -18.57
N GLN A 26 8.99 -12.09 -17.54
CA GLN A 26 9.96 -12.83 -16.74
C GLN A 26 9.31 -14.00 -15.98
N LEU A 27 8.12 -13.78 -15.41
CA LEU A 27 7.39 -14.83 -14.69
C LEU A 27 6.95 -15.96 -15.63
N LYS A 28 6.37 -15.62 -16.80
CA LYS A 28 6.00 -16.63 -17.83
C LYS A 28 7.23 -17.42 -18.32
N LYS A 29 8.38 -16.75 -18.56
CA LYS A 29 9.64 -17.42 -18.94
C LYS A 29 10.15 -18.42 -17.89
N LYS A 30 9.79 -18.22 -16.63
CA LYS A 30 10.11 -19.12 -15.51
C LYS A 30 9.01 -20.17 -15.26
N GLY A 31 8.05 -20.31 -16.17
CA GLY A 31 6.99 -21.31 -16.11
C GLY A 31 5.83 -20.96 -15.17
N ILE A 32 5.75 -19.72 -14.66
CA ILE A 32 4.63 -19.28 -13.82
C ILE A 32 3.45 -18.87 -14.70
N ASN A 33 2.29 -19.49 -14.49
CA ASN A 33 1.04 -19.14 -15.13
C ASN A 33 0.58 -17.75 -14.67
N THR A 34 0.96 -16.74 -15.46
CA THR A 34 0.83 -15.33 -15.14
C THR A 34 -0.02 -14.63 -16.18
N GLU A 35 -0.95 -13.75 -15.79
CA GLU A 35 -1.70 -12.91 -16.71
C GLU A 35 -1.54 -11.42 -16.40
N TYR A 36 -1.63 -10.59 -17.43
CA TYR A 36 -1.55 -9.13 -17.31
C TYR A 36 -2.95 -8.52 -17.39
N VAL A 37 -3.25 -7.60 -16.48
CA VAL A 37 -4.51 -6.83 -16.47
C VAL A 37 -4.20 -5.35 -16.60
N SER A 38 -4.60 -4.78 -17.74
CA SER A 38 -4.42 -3.37 -18.08
C SER A 38 -5.38 -2.44 -17.34
N GLU A 39 -4.91 -1.19 -17.15
CA GLU A 39 -5.68 -0.05 -16.70
C GLU A 39 -6.89 0.25 -17.59
N TYR A 40 -8.10 0.14 -17.03
CA TYR A 40 -9.34 0.46 -17.75
C TYR A 40 -9.48 1.96 -18.08
N ALA A 41 -9.01 2.84 -17.20
CA ALA A 41 -9.05 4.29 -17.43
C ALA A 41 -8.40 4.71 -18.76
N LYS A 42 -7.32 4.04 -19.16
CA LYS A 42 -6.63 4.30 -20.43
C LYS A 42 -7.48 3.94 -21.64
N GLU A 43 -8.28 2.87 -21.55
CA GLU A 43 -9.23 2.48 -22.62
C GLU A 43 -10.29 3.57 -22.79
N LEU A 44 -10.85 4.08 -21.70
CA LEU A 44 -11.84 5.17 -21.74
C LEU A 44 -11.28 6.46 -22.32
N VAL A 45 -10.01 6.79 -22.06
CA VAL A 45 -9.33 7.93 -22.68
C VAL A 45 -9.24 7.75 -24.21
N TRP A 46 -8.90 6.55 -24.68
CA TRP A 46 -8.88 6.27 -26.12
C TRP A 46 -10.27 6.28 -26.76
N GLU A 47 -11.29 5.84 -26.02
CA GLU A 47 -12.68 5.85 -26.46
C GLU A 47 -13.35 7.25 -26.34
N GLY A 48 -12.68 8.23 -25.73
CA GLY A 48 -13.23 9.56 -25.48
C GLY A 48 -14.38 9.59 -24.46
N LYS A 49 -14.52 8.57 -23.61
CA LYS A 49 -15.59 8.42 -22.61
C LYS A 49 -15.22 9.05 -21.27
N TYR A 50 -15.02 10.37 -21.27
CA TYR A 50 -14.57 11.12 -20.09
C TYR A 50 -15.62 11.17 -18.97
N ASP A 51 -16.91 11.13 -19.31
CA ASP A 51 -18.03 11.01 -18.38
C ASP A 51 -17.94 9.72 -17.55
N VAL A 52 -17.60 8.61 -18.19
CA VAL A 52 -17.39 7.31 -17.52
C VAL A 52 -16.10 7.32 -16.70
N LEU A 53 -15.06 7.98 -17.21
CA LEU A 53 -13.77 8.11 -16.53
C LEU A 53 -13.87 8.89 -15.20
N GLU A 54 -14.79 9.84 -15.11
CA GLU A 54 -15.04 10.57 -13.86
C GLU A 54 -15.75 9.71 -12.79
N ASN A 55 -16.41 8.62 -13.20
CA ASN A 55 -17.09 7.69 -12.30
C ASN A 55 -16.13 6.66 -11.69
N GLN A 56 -15.59 6.98 -10.52
CA GLN A 56 -14.60 6.13 -9.83
C GLN A 56 -15.16 4.79 -9.35
N GLU A 57 -16.44 4.71 -8.99
CA GLU A 57 -17.08 3.43 -8.64
C GLU A 57 -17.17 2.50 -9.85
N HIS A 58 -17.46 3.06 -11.03
CA HIS A 58 -17.49 2.30 -12.27
C HIS A 58 -16.10 1.79 -12.66
N LEU A 59 -15.08 2.64 -12.61
CA LEU A 59 -13.68 2.26 -12.84
C LEU A 59 -13.23 1.15 -11.88
N PHE A 60 -13.54 1.30 -10.59
CA PHE A 60 -13.26 0.30 -9.56
C PHE A 60 -13.94 -1.03 -9.88
N ALA A 61 -15.24 -1.01 -10.19
CA ALA A 61 -16.02 -2.22 -10.44
C ALA A 61 -15.52 -3.00 -11.65
N GLU A 62 -15.18 -2.31 -12.74
CA GLU A 62 -14.64 -2.96 -13.94
C GLU A 62 -13.22 -3.49 -13.69
N GLN A 63 -12.36 -2.75 -12.98
CA GLN A 63 -11.03 -3.23 -12.60
C GLN A 63 -11.11 -4.47 -11.69
N ALA A 64 -11.99 -4.46 -10.69
CA ALA A 64 -12.21 -5.58 -9.77
C ALA A 64 -12.70 -6.82 -10.53
N LYS A 65 -13.67 -6.66 -11.43
CA LYS A 65 -14.17 -7.72 -12.30
C LYS A 65 -13.06 -8.34 -13.17
N ARG A 66 -12.12 -7.53 -13.68
CA ARG A 66 -10.99 -8.01 -14.48
C ARG A 66 -9.98 -8.83 -13.68
N LEU A 67 -9.81 -8.53 -12.39
CA LEU A 67 -9.01 -9.37 -11.47
C LEU A 67 -9.78 -10.64 -11.09
N GLU A 68 -11.06 -10.51 -10.73
CA GLU A 68 -11.89 -11.62 -10.27
C GLU A 68 -12.04 -12.72 -11.32
N ARG A 69 -12.17 -12.37 -12.60
CA ARG A 69 -12.28 -13.36 -13.69
C ARG A 69 -11.08 -14.32 -13.76
N LEU A 70 -9.92 -13.91 -13.24
CA LEU A 70 -8.66 -14.65 -13.24
C LEU A 70 -8.37 -15.33 -11.89
N ARG A 71 -9.07 -14.93 -10.82
CA ARG A 71 -8.85 -15.46 -9.47
C ARG A 71 -9.06 -16.97 -9.44
N GLY A 72 -8.08 -17.68 -8.88
CA GLY A 72 -8.07 -19.14 -8.81
C GLY A 72 -7.72 -19.86 -10.12
N LYS A 73 -7.58 -19.14 -11.24
CA LYS A 73 -7.26 -19.70 -12.57
C LYS A 73 -5.80 -19.50 -12.97
N VAL A 74 -5.15 -18.47 -12.43
CA VAL A 74 -3.74 -18.13 -12.68
C VAL A 74 -2.99 -17.98 -11.37
N GLU A 75 -1.69 -18.26 -11.40
CA GLU A 75 -0.84 -18.19 -10.21
C GLU A 75 -0.53 -16.74 -9.85
N VAL A 76 -0.30 -15.90 -10.87
CA VAL A 76 0.01 -14.48 -10.71
C VAL A 76 -0.82 -13.63 -11.67
N ILE A 77 -1.35 -12.50 -11.18
CA ILE A 77 -1.86 -11.40 -12.00
C ILE A 77 -0.90 -10.23 -11.83
N VAL A 78 -0.44 -9.63 -12.92
CA VAL A 78 0.32 -8.37 -12.88
C VAL A 78 -0.57 -7.26 -13.39
N THR A 79 -0.71 -6.17 -12.64
CA THR A 79 -1.57 -5.04 -13.05
C THR A 79 -0.87 -3.70 -12.89
N ASP A 80 -1.09 -2.81 -13.87
CA ASP A 80 -0.68 -1.41 -13.85
C ASP A 80 -1.76 -0.45 -13.35
N SER A 81 -2.90 -1.01 -12.90
CA SER A 81 -4.00 -0.31 -12.24
C SER A 81 -4.41 -1.03 -10.96
N PRO A 82 -3.60 -0.92 -9.89
CA PRO A 82 -3.95 -1.49 -8.59
C PRO A 82 -5.29 -0.95 -8.08
N ILE A 83 -6.10 -1.81 -7.45
CA ILE A 83 -7.44 -1.44 -6.95
C ILE A 83 -7.38 -0.24 -5.97
N LEU A 84 -6.32 -0.16 -5.17
CA LEU A 84 -6.12 0.95 -4.22
C LEU A 84 -5.96 2.32 -4.89
N MET A 85 -5.67 2.38 -6.19
CA MET A 85 -5.63 3.66 -6.93
C MET A 85 -6.97 4.40 -6.91
N SER A 86 -8.08 3.69 -6.66
CA SER A 86 -9.42 4.27 -6.49
C SER A 86 -9.50 5.24 -5.29
N HIS A 87 -8.64 5.08 -4.27
CA HIS A 87 -8.51 6.05 -3.17
C HIS A 87 -7.87 7.36 -3.60
N ILE A 88 -7.01 7.33 -4.62
CA ILE A 88 -6.23 8.50 -5.09
C ILE A 88 -7.04 9.35 -6.06
N TYR A 89 -7.80 8.69 -6.95
CA TYR A 89 -8.60 9.37 -7.98
C TYR A 89 -10.05 9.65 -7.57
N GLY A 90 -10.52 9.02 -6.48
CA GLY A 90 -11.77 9.33 -5.81
C GLY A 90 -11.90 10.78 -5.35
N ARG A 91 -12.91 11.51 -5.84
CA ARG A 91 -13.34 12.78 -5.23
C ARG A 91 -14.48 12.49 -4.28
N ASN A 92 -14.29 12.76 -2.99
CA ASN A 92 -15.32 12.59 -1.95
C ASN A 92 -15.89 11.17 -1.90
N ASN A 93 -15.02 10.15 -1.95
CA ASN A 93 -15.44 8.76 -1.77
C ASN A 93 -16.22 8.63 -0.45
N SER A 94 -17.39 8.00 -0.52
CA SER A 94 -18.14 7.64 0.69
C SER A 94 -17.33 6.65 1.52
N THR A 95 -17.54 6.63 2.84
CA THR A 95 -16.89 5.67 3.74
C THR A 95 -17.12 4.23 3.27
N ASP A 96 -18.34 3.92 2.82
CA ASP A 96 -18.70 2.60 2.29
C ASP A 96 -17.90 2.24 1.04
N PHE A 97 -17.63 3.20 0.15
CA PHE A 97 -16.80 2.95 -1.03
C PHE A 97 -15.33 2.73 -0.65
N THR A 98 -14.78 3.54 0.26
CA THR A 98 -13.42 3.33 0.80
C THR A 98 -13.25 1.94 1.43
N MET A 99 -14.23 1.47 2.21
CA MET A 99 -14.21 0.12 2.79
C MET A 99 -14.24 -0.96 1.71
N ARG A 100 -15.11 -0.82 0.71
CA ARG A 100 -15.17 -1.75 -0.43
C ARG A 100 -13.84 -1.86 -1.18
N ILE A 101 -13.13 -0.75 -1.38
CA ILE A 101 -11.80 -0.75 -2.03
C ILE A 101 -10.80 -1.58 -1.21
N ASP A 102 -10.77 -1.37 0.10
CA ASP A 102 -9.85 -2.07 0.99
C ASP A 102 -10.19 -3.57 1.10
N ASP A 103 -11.47 -3.92 1.17
CA ASP A 103 -11.91 -5.32 1.19
C ASP A 103 -11.61 -6.05 -0.11
N GLU A 104 -11.77 -5.37 -1.26
CA GLU A 104 -11.41 -5.92 -2.56
C GLU A 104 -9.90 -6.20 -2.64
N TYR A 105 -9.07 -5.28 -2.16
CA TYR A 105 -7.63 -5.47 -2.09
C TYR A 105 -7.25 -6.69 -1.23
N LYS A 106 -7.90 -6.89 -0.07
CA LYS A 106 -7.62 -7.97 0.87
C LYS A 106 -8.00 -9.37 0.36
N LYS A 107 -8.77 -9.50 -0.72
CA LYS A 107 -9.10 -10.80 -1.33
C LYS A 107 -7.90 -11.52 -1.94
N TYR A 108 -6.80 -10.82 -2.15
CA TYR A 108 -5.63 -11.32 -2.86
C TYR A 108 -4.38 -11.34 -1.98
N TYR A 109 -3.44 -12.20 -2.34
CA TYR A 109 -2.06 -12.05 -1.89
C TYR A 109 -1.41 -10.95 -2.71
N ASN A 110 -1.08 -9.83 -2.09
CA ASN A 110 -0.60 -8.67 -2.80
C ASN A 110 0.92 -8.55 -2.73
N PHE A 111 1.55 -8.34 -3.89
CA PHE A 111 2.95 -7.98 -4.02
C PHE A 111 3.03 -6.57 -4.61
N ASN A 112 3.40 -5.58 -3.82
CA ASN A 112 3.33 -4.18 -4.25
C ASN A 112 4.69 -3.69 -4.74
N LEU A 113 4.69 -3.02 -5.89
CA LEU A 113 5.86 -2.40 -6.50
C LEU A 113 5.59 -0.92 -6.68
N PHE A 114 6.46 -0.07 -6.16
CA PHE A 114 6.50 1.34 -6.52
C PHE A 114 7.54 1.54 -7.62
N ILE A 115 7.15 2.18 -8.72
CA ILE A 115 8.02 2.31 -9.89
C ILE A 115 8.85 3.57 -9.77
N LYS A 116 10.17 3.40 -9.89
CA LYS A 116 11.08 4.54 -10.03
C LYS A 116 10.88 5.15 -11.42
N ARG A 117 10.34 6.37 -11.45
CA ARG A 117 10.17 7.15 -12.68
C ARG A 117 11.54 7.40 -13.36
N GLY A 118 11.59 7.22 -14.66
CA GLY A 118 12.74 7.60 -15.49
C GLY A 118 12.69 9.08 -15.93
N ASP A 119 13.64 9.49 -16.76
CA ASP A 119 13.79 10.90 -17.16
C ASP A 119 12.80 11.32 -18.27
N THR A 120 12.15 10.37 -18.92
CA THR A 120 11.22 10.63 -20.03
C THR A 120 9.76 10.59 -19.58
N PHE A 121 8.94 11.49 -20.12
CA PHE A 121 7.51 11.53 -19.88
C PHE A 121 6.73 11.52 -21.19
N GLN A 122 5.90 10.49 -21.38
CA GLN A 122 5.02 10.39 -22.54
C GLN A 122 3.64 10.96 -22.18
N GLN A 123 3.14 11.95 -22.93
CA GLN A 123 1.80 12.53 -22.69
C GLN A 123 0.66 11.67 -23.27
N ALA A 124 0.92 10.91 -24.35
CA ALA A 124 -0.14 10.19 -25.06
C ALA A 124 -0.93 9.22 -24.17
N GLY A 125 -2.26 9.30 -24.27
CA GLY A 125 -3.20 8.50 -23.46
C GLY A 125 -3.26 8.90 -21.98
N ARG A 126 -2.90 10.16 -21.65
CA ARG A 126 -2.90 10.68 -20.27
C ARG A 126 -3.49 12.08 -20.22
N ILE A 127 -4.21 12.36 -19.14
CA ILE A 127 -4.79 13.68 -18.85
C ILE A 127 -3.80 14.55 -18.06
N GLN A 128 -2.96 13.93 -17.22
CA GLN A 128 -2.02 14.63 -16.34
C GLN A 128 -0.72 15.00 -17.05
N ASN A 129 -0.12 16.11 -16.64
CA ASN A 129 1.26 16.49 -17.00
C ASN A 129 2.29 15.86 -16.04
N LEU A 130 3.58 16.14 -16.26
CA LEU A 130 4.68 15.58 -15.45
C LEU A 130 4.61 16.00 -13.98
N GLU A 131 4.36 17.27 -13.68
CA GLU A 131 4.35 17.79 -12.32
C GLU A 131 3.14 17.27 -11.51
N GLU A 132 1.97 17.20 -12.15
CA GLU A 132 0.79 16.53 -11.60
C GLU A 132 1.04 15.05 -11.34
N SER A 133 1.75 14.37 -12.27
CA SER A 133 2.12 12.96 -12.12
C SER A 133 3.09 12.74 -10.97
N LYS A 134 4.05 13.64 -10.75
CA LYS A 134 4.95 13.62 -9.58
C LYS A 134 4.20 13.92 -8.27
N ALA A 135 3.19 14.78 -8.30
CA ALA A 135 2.34 15.01 -7.15
C ALA A 135 1.52 13.76 -6.80
N LEU A 136 1.03 13.04 -7.81
CA LEU A 136 0.37 11.75 -7.63
C LEU A 136 1.34 10.69 -7.09
N ASP A 137 2.60 10.65 -7.55
CA ASP A 137 3.62 9.75 -6.98
C ASP A 137 3.70 9.90 -5.44
N ARG A 138 3.78 11.15 -4.96
CA ARG A 138 3.81 11.45 -3.51
C ARG A 138 2.54 11.03 -2.79
N LYS A 139 1.36 11.32 -3.37
CA LYS A 139 0.08 10.91 -2.79
C LYS A 139 -0.05 9.38 -2.67
N ILE A 140 0.37 8.66 -3.71
CA ILE A 140 0.34 7.19 -3.72
C ILE A 140 1.29 6.63 -2.67
N MET A 141 2.52 7.15 -2.58
CA MET A 141 3.47 6.74 -1.53
C MET A 141 2.93 6.98 -0.12
N ASN A 142 2.30 8.13 0.12
CA ASN A 142 1.70 8.43 1.42
C ASN A 142 0.55 7.48 1.75
N MET A 143 -0.36 7.23 0.80
CA MET A 143 -1.44 6.25 0.98
C MET A 143 -0.91 4.86 1.34
N LEU A 144 0.14 4.38 0.64
CA LEU A 144 0.75 3.08 0.95
C LEU A 144 1.34 3.06 2.37
N LYS A 145 2.01 4.14 2.80
CA LYS A 145 2.57 4.27 4.15
C LYS A 145 1.49 4.35 5.22
N GLU A 146 0.47 5.19 5.04
CA GLU A 146 -0.65 5.35 5.96
C GLU A 146 -1.41 4.04 6.17
N LYS A 147 -1.52 3.22 5.12
CA LYS A 147 -2.13 1.88 5.17
C LYS A 147 -1.17 0.77 5.63
N ASN A 148 0.08 1.09 5.99
CA ASN A 148 1.13 0.12 6.35
C ASN A 148 1.37 -0.96 5.28
N ILE A 149 1.29 -0.59 4.01
CA ILE A 149 1.47 -1.50 2.89
C ILE A 149 2.94 -1.46 2.46
N TYR A 150 3.65 -2.56 2.66
CA TYR A 150 5.01 -2.73 2.16
C TYR A 150 5.03 -2.75 0.63
N PHE A 151 6.04 -2.11 0.03
CA PHE A 151 6.29 -2.12 -1.40
C PHE A 151 7.79 -2.21 -1.70
N GLY A 152 8.14 -2.99 -2.74
CA GLY A 152 9.47 -2.95 -3.34
C GLY A 152 9.59 -1.80 -4.35
N VAL A 153 10.82 -1.38 -4.66
CA VAL A 153 11.06 -0.39 -5.72
C VAL A 153 11.49 -1.08 -7.01
N TYR A 154 10.78 -0.81 -8.09
CA TYR A 154 11.11 -1.33 -9.42
C TYR A 154 11.98 -0.35 -10.22
N SER A 155 12.99 -0.91 -10.91
CA SER A 155 13.71 -0.32 -12.04
C SER A 155 13.97 -1.40 -13.10
N HIS A 156 14.22 -1.00 -14.35
CA HIS A 156 14.57 -1.95 -15.42
C HIS A 156 15.78 -2.84 -15.06
N GLU A 157 16.74 -2.28 -14.33
CA GLU A 157 17.97 -2.96 -13.90
C GLU A 157 17.70 -4.10 -12.91
N ASN A 158 16.63 -4.02 -12.11
CA ASN A 158 16.34 -4.96 -11.03
C ASN A 158 15.20 -5.94 -11.32
N VAL A 159 14.64 -5.93 -12.54
CA VAL A 159 13.47 -6.75 -12.91
C VAL A 159 13.68 -8.25 -12.66
N LYS A 160 14.89 -8.76 -12.92
CA LYS A 160 15.22 -10.17 -12.68
C LYS A 160 15.09 -10.50 -11.19
N TYR A 161 15.69 -9.68 -10.32
CA TYR A 161 15.60 -9.84 -8.86
C TYR A 161 14.16 -9.73 -8.35
N ILE A 162 13.37 -8.78 -8.87
CA ILE A 162 11.95 -8.66 -8.53
C ILE A 162 11.17 -9.93 -8.91
N SER A 163 11.40 -10.47 -10.09
CA SER A 163 10.73 -11.69 -10.52
C SER A 163 11.11 -12.90 -9.64
N ASP A 164 12.36 -13.00 -9.18
CA ASP A 164 12.79 -14.03 -8.23
C ASP A 164 12.09 -13.86 -6.86
N ASN A 165 11.98 -12.63 -6.38
CA ASN A 165 11.27 -12.33 -5.13
C ASN A 165 9.77 -12.63 -5.21
N ILE A 166 9.13 -12.35 -6.33
CA ILE A 166 7.71 -12.69 -6.55
C ILE A 166 7.53 -14.21 -6.47
N ILE A 167 8.41 -14.98 -7.13
CA ILE A 167 8.35 -16.46 -7.11
C ILE A 167 8.58 -16.98 -5.69
N LYS A 168 9.55 -16.44 -4.95
CA LYS A 168 9.79 -16.81 -3.54
C LYS A 168 8.55 -16.55 -2.67
N ASN A 169 7.90 -15.40 -2.82
CA ASN A 169 6.68 -15.08 -2.08
C ASN A 169 5.51 -15.99 -2.50
N LEU A 170 5.39 -16.29 -3.78
CA LEU A 170 4.38 -17.20 -4.31
C LEU A 170 4.55 -18.62 -3.76
N GLN A 171 5.78 -19.09 -3.60
CA GLN A 171 6.08 -20.38 -2.96
C GLN A 171 5.71 -20.36 -1.47
N ALA A 172 6.07 -19.32 -0.73
CA ALA A 172 5.70 -19.17 0.68
C ALA A 172 4.18 -19.20 0.89
N VAL A 173 3.42 -18.57 -0.01
CA VAL A 173 1.94 -18.59 -0.01
C VAL A 173 1.37 -19.99 -0.29
N ARG A 174 2.05 -20.83 -1.08
CA ARG A 174 1.62 -22.21 -1.33
C ARG A 174 1.86 -23.11 -0.12
N GLU A 175 2.98 -22.91 0.56
CA GLU A 175 3.38 -23.70 1.72
C GLU A 175 2.56 -23.34 2.97
N LYS A 176 2.05 -22.09 3.05
CA LYS A 176 1.14 -21.63 4.11
C LYS A 176 -0.06 -20.89 3.48
N PRO A 177 -1.10 -21.63 3.03
CA PRO A 177 -2.23 -21.06 2.31
C PRO A 177 -3.21 -20.29 3.20
N GLU A 178 -3.04 -20.31 4.53
CA GLU A 178 -3.77 -19.42 5.42
C GLU A 178 -3.15 -18.03 5.35
N ILE A 179 -3.88 -17.10 4.74
CA ILE A 179 -3.82 -15.72 5.22
C ILE A 179 -4.30 -15.83 6.66
N GLU A 180 -3.39 -15.84 7.64
CA GLU A 180 -3.72 -15.21 8.91
C GLU A 180 -4.00 -13.76 8.53
N ILE A 181 -5.27 -13.47 8.18
CA ILE A 181 -5.82 -12.17 8.44
C ILE A 181 -5.83 -12.16 9.96
N LYS A 182 -4.68 -11.85 10.57
CA LYS A 182 -4.73 -11.21 11.87
C LYS A 182 -5.60 -10.01 11.57
N ASP A 183 -6.83 -10.03 12.08
CA ASP A 183 -7.56 -8.80 12.30
C ASP A 183 -6.51 -7.85 12.82
N THR A 184 -6.10 -6.87 12.02
CA THR A 184 -5.24 -5.81 12.53
C THR A 184 -6.06 -5.28 13.69
N PRO A 185 -5.63 -5.45 14.96
CA PRO A 185 -6.44 -5.05 16.08
C PRO A 185 -6.71 -3.57 15.85
N THR A 186 -7.94 -3.22 15.51
CA THR A 186 -8.34 -1.83 15.61
C THR A 186 -8.32 -1.58 17.10
N LEU A 187 -7.33 -0.80 17.54
CA LEU A 187 -7.02 -0.52 18.94
C LEU A 187 -8.21 0.22 19.55
N LYS A 188 -9.23 -0.51 19.98
CA LYS A 188 -10.42 0.06 20.62
C LYS A 188 -10.39 -0.07 22.13
N ASP A 189 -9.63 -1.04 22.68
CA ASP A 189 -9.77 -1.42 24.10
C ASP A 189 -8.40 -1.64 24.76
N ALA A 190 -8.17 -0.99 25.91
CA ALA A 190 -6.91 -1.06 26.68
C ALA A 190 -6.52 -2.50 27.09
N ALA A 191 -7.50 -3.39 27.29
CA ALA A 191 -7.25 -4.79 27.64
C ALA A 191 -6.57 -5.59 26.51
N THR A 192 -6.83 -5.24 25.25
CA THR A 192 -6.16 -5.82 24.08
C THR A 192 -4.72 -5.31 23.97
N TYR A 193 -4.47 -4.09 24.46
CA TYR A 193 -3.16 -3.44 24.48
C TYR A 193 -2.19 -4.13 25.46
N ASP A 194 -2.63 -4.32 26.70
CA ASP A 194 -1.85 -4.95 27.79
C ASP A 194 -1.37 -6.37 27.43
N LYS A 195 -2.14 -7.06 26.59
CA LYS A 195 -1.83 -8.43 26.14
C LYS A 195 -0.80 -8.49 25.03
N LEU A 196 -0.70 -7.45 24.20
CA LEU A 196 0.12 -7.44 22.98
C LEU A 196 1.51 -6.81 23.18
N TYR A 197 1.62 -5.76 24.01
CA TYR A 197 2.82 -4.91 24.01
C TYR A 197 3.59 -4.83 25.34
N GLY A 198 3.07 -5.40 26.44
CA GLY A 198 3.80 -5.47 27.71
C GLY A 198 3.87 -4.15 28.48
N LYS A 199 4.20 -4.27 29.78
CA LYS A 199 3.81 -3.39 30.90
C LYS A 199 4.45 -1.99 31.01
N GLU A 200 5.26 -1.51 30.07
CA GLU A 200 5.93 -0.23 30.28
C GLU A 200 4.93 0.93 30.11
N SER A 201 4.51 1.51 31.23
CA SER A 201 3.61 2.65 31.29
C SER A 201 4.28 3.79 32.03
N VAL A 202 4.17 4.99 31.46
CA VAL A 202 4.83 6.19 31.97
C VAL A 202 3.82 7.31 31.97
N LYS A 203 3.64 7.95 33.14
CA LYS A 203 2.70 9.07 33.31
C LYS A 203 1.28 8.78 32.76
N GLY A 204 0.85 7.52 32.86
CA GLY A 204 -0.46 7.06 32.39
C GLY A 204 -0.55 6.72 30.90
N TYR A 205 0.54 6.78 30.14
CA TYR A 205 0.61 6.35 28.75
C TYR A 205 1.36 5.02 28.63
N PHE A 206 0.85 4.10 27.82
CA PHE A 206 1.53 2.86 27.45
C PHE A 206 2.59 3.15 26.40
N ILE A 207 3.81 2.67 26.55
CA ILE A 207 4.82 2.81 25.50
C ILE A 207 4.47 1.88 24.34
N VAL A 208 4.29 2.47 23.15
CA VAL A 208 3.72 1.82 21.97
C VAL A 208 4.71 1.68 20.82
N ASP A 209 5.76 2.49 20.82
CA ASP A 209 6.79 2.51 19.79
C ASP A 209 8.10 3.07 20.37
N SER A 210 9.23 2.75 19.75
CA SER A 210 10.53 3.31 20.12
C SER A 210 11.50 3.31 18.96
N VAL A 211 12.30 4.38 18.86
CA VAL A 211 13.40 4.49 17.91
C VAL A 211 14.67 4.90 18.64
N THR A 212 15.80 4.25 18.32
CA THR A 212 17.11 4.62 18.88
C THR A 212 17.98 5.19 17.78
N LEU A 213 18.43 6.44 17.95
CA LEU A 213 19.33 7.15 17.04
C LEU A 213 20.55 7.63 17.81
N ASN A 214 21.75 7.17 17.42
CA ASN A 214 23.04 7.63 17.95
C ASN A 214 23.08 7.73 19.49
N ASN A 215 22.61 6.68 20.17
CA ASN A 215 22.50 6.51 21.64
C ASN A 215 21.33 7.24 22.33
N ASN A 216 20.52 8.00 21.62
CA ASN A 216 19.27 8.55 22.16
C ASN A 216 18.10 7.64 21.78
N THR A 217 17.30 7.24 22.76
CA THR A 217 16.06 6.51 22.51
C THR A 217 14.90 7.47 22.60
N PHE A 218 14.03 7.47 21.60
CA PHE A 218 12.75 8.15 21.61
C PHE A 218 11.65 7.11 21.67
N VAL A 219 10.60 7.40 22.40
CA VAL A 219 9.49 6.48 22.65
C VAL A 219 8.19 7.19 22.43
N MET A 220 7.22 6.49 21.85
CA MET A 220 5.86 6.97 21.72
C MET A 220 5.00 6.32 22.80
N GLY A 221 4.19 7.11 23.50
CA GLY A 221 3.19 6.67 24.46
C GLY A 221 1.76 6.83 23.91
N TYR A 222 0.84 5.98 24.35
CA TYR A 222 -0.58 6.05 24.04
C TYR A 222 -1.44 5.96 25.31
N ASN A 223 -2.43 6.83 25.45
CA ASN A 223 -3.45 6.78 26.48
C ASN A 223 -4.80 7.15 25.86
N PRO A 224 -5.71 6.19 25.62
CA PRO A 224 -7.01 6.47 24.98
C PRO A 224 -7.90 7.39 25.83
N ASN A 225 -7.64 7.48 27.13
CA ASN A 225 -8.44 8.28 28.07
C ASN A 225 -7.85 9.69 28.29
N ALA A 226 -6.69 10.00 27.71
CA ALA A 226 -6.10 11.32 27.81
C ALA A 226 -6.68 12.28 26.73
N PRO A 227 -6.82 13.59 27.02
CA PRO A 227 -7.23 14.59 26.02
C PRO A 227 -6.34 14.63 24.77
N GLN A 228 -5.05 14.30 24.95
CA GLN A 228 -4.09 14.07 23.88
C GLN A 228 -3.67 12.60 23.97
N PRO A 229 -4.24 11.72 23.13
CA PRO A 229 -4.04 10.28 23.30
C PRO A 229 -2.62 9.81 23.01
N TYR A 230 -1.80 10.59 22.32
CA TYR A 230 -0.43 10.21 21.97
C TYR A 230 0.58 11.18 22.59
N VAL A 231 1.77 10.68 22.92
CA VAL A 231 2.89 11.47 23.39
C VAL A 231 4.19 10.90 22.86
N THR A 232 5.20 11.72 22.57
CA THR A 232 6.57 11.26 22.34
C THR A 232 7.46 11.74 23.48
N TRP A 233 8.43 10.93 23.88
CA TRP A 233 9.43 11.26 24.88
C TRP A 233 10.82 10.88 24.40
N GLN A 234 11.83 11.59 24.87
CA GLN A 234 13.19 11.08 24.89
C GLN A 234 13.38 10.24 26.16
N LYS A 235 13.78 8.98 25.98
CA LYS A 235 14.17 8.04 27.03
C LYS A 235 15.69 8.04 27.20
N SER A 236 16.13 8.32 28.42
CA SER A 236 17.53 8.21 28.85
C SER A 236 17.57 7.40 30.13
N ASP A 237 18.22 6.23 30.07
CA ASP A 237 18.16 5.20 31.12
C ASP A 237 16.69 4.85 31.48
N ASP A 238 16.25 5.25 32.67
CA ASP A 238 14.88 5.04 33.19
C ASP A 238 14.05 6.35 33.24
N GLU A 239 14.57 7.46 32.72
CA GLU A 239 13.89 8.75 32.70
C GLU A 239 13.30 9.12 31.34
N TYR A 240 12.15 9.82 31.39
CA TYR A 240 11.38 10.25 30.23
C TYR A 240 11.24 11.77 30.24
N SER A 241 11.85 12.42 29.24
CA SER A 241 11.92 13.87 29.09
C SER A 241 11.38 14.33 27.73
N LEU A 242 11.21 15.65 27.55
CA LEU A 242 10.76 16.27 26.29
C LEU A 242 9.41 15.73 25.75
N GLY A 243 8.37 15.75 26.59
CA GLY A 243 7.04 15.26 26.22
C GLY A 243 6.32 16.13 25.20
N HIS A 244 6.14 15.65 23.96
CA HIS A 244 5.26 16.30 22.97
C HIS A 244 3.96 15.52 22.84
N TYR A 245 2.81 16.19 23.00
CA TYR A 245 1.50 15.56 23.07
C TYR A 245 0.69 15.80 21.81
N PHE A 246 0.01 14.76 21.32
CA PHE A 246 -0.70 14.77 20.04
C PHE A 246 -2.08 14.13 20.13
N SER A 247 -3.02 14.69 19.36
CA SER A 247 -4.37 14.16 19.20
C SER A 247 -4.45 13.10 18.11
N ASN A 248 -3.35 12.89 17.39
CA ASN A 248 -3.27 12.13 16.16
C ASN A 248 -1.95 11.33 16.14
N GLU A 249 -2.06 10.02 15.91
CA GLU A 249 -0.93 9.09 15.90
C GLU A 249 0.14 9.43 14.84
N LEU A 250 -0.28 9.87 13.66
CA LEU A 250 0.64 10.18 12.56
C LEU A 250 1.54 11.37 12.91
N LYS A 251 0.99 12.38 13.60
CA LYS A 251 1.78 13.52 14.07
C LYS A 251 2.79 13.09 15.13
N ALA A 252 2.41 12.20 16.04
CA ALA A 252 3.32 11.63 17.03
C ALA A 252 4.42 10.79 16.35
N LYS A 253 4.08 9.98 15.34
CA LYS A 253 5.05 9.19 14.56
C LYS A 253 5.97 10.02 13.67
N CYS A 254 5.58 11.23 13.27
CA CYS A 254 6.47 12.15 12.55
C CYS A 254 7.41 12.92 13.48
N ASP A 255 7.04 13.05 14.75
CA ASP A 255 7.87 13.68 15.78
C ASP A 255 8.91 12.70 16.35
N LEU A 256 8.57 11.40 16.37
CA LEU A 256 9.45 10.27 16.70
C LEU A 256 10.53 10.04 15.63
#